data_AF-R9L9D1-F1
#
_entry.id   AF-R9L9D1-F1
#
_cell.length_a   1.000
_cell.length_b   1.000
_cell.length_c   1.000
_cell.angle_alpha   90.00
_cell.angle_beta   90.00
_cell.angle_gamma   90.00
#
_symmetry.space_group_name_H-M   'P 1'
#
loop_
_entity.id
_entity.type
_entity.pdbx_description
1 polymer ?
#
loop_
_entity_poly.entity_id
_entity_poly.type
_entity_poly.pdbx_seq_one_letter_code
_entity_poly.pdbx_strand_id
1 'polypeptide(L)'
;MDSELYSMLNLYKSKNRALSVQDVMLLTDSTDTEVCPPVKNLFDSGYLHVAGGYVAEDGSIAVDTKLRITYAGELALRENVRSKKLNFWTEFRAWATLAIALIALIVSIASAWLQSR
;
A
#
# COMPACT_ATOMS: atom_id res chain seq x y z
N MET A 1 4.55 -3.89 6.31
CA MET A 1 4.66 -2.51 5.78
C MET A 1 3.25 -1.96 5.72
N ASP A 2 3.02 -0.87 6.44
CA ASP A 2 1.67 -0.37 6.74
C ASP A 2 1.10 0.49 5.60
N SER A 3 -0.23 0.70 5.59
CA SER A 3 -0.90 1.47 4.54
C SER A 3 -0.37 2.90 4.43
N GLU A 4 0.02 3.50 5.56
CA GLU A 4 0.62 4.83 5.65
C GLU A 4 1.99 4.88 4.96
N LEU A 5 2.85 3.89 5.21
CA LEU A 5 4.16 3.78 4.55
C LEU A 5 4.01 3.63 3.04
N TYR A 6 3.01 2.87 2.57
CA TYR A 6 2.70 2.78 1.14
C TYR A 6 2.14 4.08 0.57
N SER A 7 1.29 4.79 1.31
CA SER A 7 0.77 6.10 0.91
C SER A 7 1.93 7.10 0.73
N MET A 8 2.84 7.12 1.71
CA MET A 8 4.03 7.96 1.71
C MET A 8 4.94 7.65 0.54
N LEU A 9 5.25 6.36 0.32
CA LEU A 9 6.07 5.93 -0.81
C LEU A 9 5.41 6.25 -2.16
N ASN A 10 4.08 6.23 -2.24
CA ASN A 10 3.34 6.60 -3.45
C ASN A 10 3.42 8.11 -3.76
N LEU A 11 3.58 8.99 -2.76
CA LEU A 11 3.83 10.42 -2.98
C LEU A 11 5.16 10.63 -3.73
N TYR A 12 6.22 9.94 -3.31
CA TYR A 12 7.52 9.98 -3.97
C TYR A 12 7.48 9.47 -5.41
N LYS A 13 6.68 8.43 -5.68
CA LYS A 13 6.46 7.91 -7.03
C LYS A 13 5.65 8.87 -7.92
N SER A 14 4.54 9.39 -7.41
CA SER A 14 3.59 10.22 -8.17
C SER A 14 4.23 11.50 -8.72
N LYS A 15 5.16 12.09 -7.97
CA LYS A 15 5.80 13.35 -8.35
C LYS A 15 7.12 13.18 -9.12
N ASN A 16 7.69 11.96 -9.19
CA ASN A 16 8.95 11.65 -9.89
C ASN A 16 10.12 12.62 -9.57
N ARG A 17 10.03 13.33 -8.45
CA ARG A 17 10.97 14.37 -8.00
C ARG A 17 11.59 13.93 -6.70
N ALA A 18 12.84 14.35 -6.52
CA ALA A 18 13.48 14.26 -5.22
C ALA A 18 12.75 15.20 -4.26
N LEU A 19 12.08 14.63 -3.27
CA LEU A 19 11.25 15.34 -2.29
C LEU A 19 12.00 15.38 -0.96
N SER A 20 12.04 16.54 -0.34
CA SER A 20 12.54 16.67 1.03
C SER A 20 11.47 16.25 2.04
N VAL A 21 11.89 15.95 3.28
CA VAL A 21 10.96 15.69 4.39
C VAL A 21 10.03 16.90 4.57
N GLN A 22 10.57 18.11 4.43
CA GLN A 22 9.82 19.37 4.45
C GLN A 22 8.76 19.46 3.34
N ASP A 23 9.11 19.08 2.11
CA ASP A 23 8.14 19.05 1.00
C ASP A 23 7.02 18.05 1.27
N VAL A 24 7.34 16.91 1.88
CA VAL A 24 6.35 15.88 2.22
C VAL A 24 5.44 16.32 3.36
N MET A 25 5.97 17.03 4.37
CA MET A 25 5.17 17.66 5.42
C MET A 25 4.17 18.66 4.81
N LEU A 26 4.64 19.52 3.90
CA LEU A 26 3.78 20.48 3.19
C LEU A 26 2.71 19.81 2.33
N LEU A 27 3.04 18.68 1.68
CA LEU A 27 2.10 17.96 0.83
C LEU A 27 1.06 17.14 1.60
N THR A 28 1.38 16.73 2.82
CA THR A 28 0.52 15.89 3.66
C THR A 28 -0.24 16.71 4.70
N ASP A 29 0.08 18.01 4.85
CA ASP A 29 -0.41 18.89 5.91
C ASP A 29 -0.19 18.29 7.32
N SER A 30 0.94 17.58 7.47
CA SER A 30 1.29 16.80 8.65
C SER A 30 2.51 17.39 9.36
N THR A 31 2.63 17.07 10.65
CA THR A 31 3.73 17.54 11.49
C THR A 31 4.98 16.67 11.37
N ASP A 32 6.13 17.23 11.76
CA ASP A 32 7.44 16.57 11.65
C ASP A 32 7.47 15.22 12.38
N THR A 33 6.78 15.14 13.52
CA THR A 33 6.64 13.93 14.34
C THR A 33 5.89 12.79 13.66
N GLU A 34 5.04 13.09 12.67
CA GLU A 34 4.27 12.08 11.92
C GLU A 34 5.00 11.66 10.64
N VAL A 35 5.84 12.55 10.09
CA VAL A 35 6.47 12.37 8.78
C VAL A 35 7.90 11.82 8.89
N CYS A 36 8.68 12.24 9.89
CA CYS A 36 10.05 11.76 10.08
C CYS A 36 10.13 10.24 10.33
N PRO A 37 9.34 9.63 11.25
CA PRO A 37 9.41 8.20 11.52
C PRO A 37 9.14 7.30 10.29
N PRO A 38 8.08 7.51 9.49
CA PRO A 38 7.83 6.67 8.32
C PRO A 38 8.87 6.90 7.21
N VAL A 39 9.35 8.14 7.02
CA VAL A 39 10.39 8.42 6.02
C VAL A 39 11.71 7.75 6.39
N LYS A 40 12.10 7.80 7.66
CA LYS A 40 13.29 7.11 8.16
C LYS A 40 13.16 5.59 7.96
N ASN A 41 12.02 5.00 8.30
CA ASN A 41 11.79 3.57 8.11
C ASN A 41 11.87 3.15 6.63
N LEU A 42 11.32 3.97 5.71
CA LEU A 42 11.44 3.74 4.27
C LEU A 42 12.88 3.86 3.75
N PHE A 43 13.67 4.76 4.34
CA PHE A 43 15.09 4.91 4.03
C PHE A 43 15.93 3.75 4.55
N ASP A 44 15.76 3.37 5.82
CA ASP A 44 16.43 2.23 6.45
C ASP A 44 16.11 0.92 5.71
N SER A 45 14.90 0.80 5.17
CA SER A 45 14.47 -0.34 4.36
C SER A 45 14.98 -0.34 2.91
N GLY A 46 15.72 0.70 2.48
CA GLY A 46 16.28 0.83 1.13
C GLY A 46 15.26 1.19 0.03
N TYR A 47 14.05 1.59 0.40
CA TYR A 47 13.01 2.01 -0.55
C TYR A 47 13.19 3.45 -1.03
N LEU A 48 13.94 4.26 -0.29
CA LEU A 48 14.31 5.63 -0.62
C LEU A 48 15.84 5.75 -0.70
N HIS A 49 16.32 6.55 -1.63
CA HIS A 49 17.74 6.89 -1.78
C HIS A 49 17.91 8.41 -1.78
N VAL A 50 19.01 8.88 -1.22
CA VAL A 50 19.35 10.30 -1.21
C VAL A 50 19.69 10.72 -2.64
N ALA A 51 18.98 11.73 -3.13
CA ALA A 51 19.22 12.34 -4.44
C ALA A 51 19.91 13.70 -4.32
N GLY A 52 19.94 14.31 -3.13
CA GLY A 52 20.70 15.52 -2.82
C GLY A 52 20.38 16.06 -1.43
N GLY A 53 21.20 16.99 -0.94
CA GLY A 53 21.08 17.56 0.41
C GLY A 53 22.12 16.98 1.39
N TYR A 54 21.96 17.31 2.66
CA TYR A 54 22.90 16.91 3.71
C TYR A 54 22.49 15.60 4.37
N VAL A 55 23.33 14.57 4.26
CA VAL A 55 23.21 13.33 5.03
C VAL A 55 24.29 13.39 6.09
N ALA A 56 23.90 13.36 7.36
CA ALA A 56 24.87 13.31 8.44
C ALA A 56 25.60 11.95 8.43
N GLU A 57 26.86 11.93 8.89
CA GLU A 57 27.68 10.70 8.94
C GLU A 57 27.08 9.60 9.83
N ASP A 58 26.15 9.95 10.71
CA ASP A 58 25.38 9.02 11.54
C ASP A 58 24.22 8.34 10.80
N GLY A 59 24.02 8.65 9.51
CA GLY A 59 22.91 8.16 8.71
C GLY A 59 21.57 8.83 9.02
N SER A 60 21.55 9.90 9.83
CA SER A 60 20.35 10.68 10.06
C SER A 60 20.02 11.53 8.83
N ILE A 61 18.72 11.53 8.49
CA ILE A 61 18.18 12.28 7.36
C ILE A 61 17.77 13.65 7.90
N ALA A 62 18.45 14.70 7.45
CA ALA A 62 18.04 16.06 7.76
C ALA A 62 16.74 16.41 7.01
N VAL A 63 15.94 17.33 7.56
CA VAL A 63 14.61 17.68 7.03
C VAL A 63 14.66 18.22 5.59
N ASP A 64 15.78 18.81 5.20
CA ASP A 64 16.06 19.34 3.85
C ASP A 64 16.60 18.29 2.86
N THR A 65 16.91 17.07 3.33
CA THR A 65 17.46 15.99 2.51
C THR A 65 16.44 15.57 1.47
N LYS A 66 16.81 15.65 0.20
CA LYS A 66 15.97 15.25 -0.91
C LYS A 66 16.10 13.76 -1.16
N LEU A 67 15.00 13.04 -0.98
CA LEU A 67 14.88 11.60 -1.16
C LEU A 67 14.15 11.28 -2.46
N ARG A 68 14.60 10.22 -3.13
CA ARG A 68 13.98 9.68 -4.34
C ARG A 68 13.66 8.21 -4.12
N ILE A 69 12.54 7.76 -4.67
CA ILE A 69 12.16 6.35 -4.65
C ILE A 69 13.15 5.50 -5.43
N THR A 70 13.54 4.36 -4.87
CA THR A 70 14.39 3.37 -5.53
C THR A 70 13.56 2.40 -6.36
N TYR A 71 14.23 1.63 -7.23
CA TYR A 71 13.58 0.55 -7.96
C TYR A 71 12.91 -0.47 -7.02
N ALA A 72 13.54 -0.78 -5.88
CA ALA A 72 12.97 -1.66 -4.86
C ALA A 72 11.66 -1.09 -4.27
N GLY A 73 11.63 0.22 -3.98
CA GLY A 73 10.42 0.90 -3.50
C GLY A 73 9.29 0.89 -4.54
N GLU A 74 9.62 1.11 -5.81
CA GLU A 74 8.64 0.99 -6.89
C GLU A 74 8.08 -0.42 -7.04
N LEU A 75 8.92 -1.44 -6.87
CA LEU A 75 8.52 -2.84 -6.96
C LEU A 75 7.56 -3.18 -5.82
N ALA A 76 7.89 -2.80 -4.58
CA ALA A 76 7.04 -2.99 -3.42
C ALA A 76 5.65 -2.33 -3.59
N LEU A 77 5.59 -1.13 -4.16
CA LEU A 77 4.32 -0.47 -4.49
C LEU A 77 3.50 -1.26 -5.52
N ARG A 78 4.13 -1.74 -6.59
CA ARG A 78 3.44 -2.54 -7.63
C ARG A 78 2.93 -3.85 -7.05
N GLU A 79 3.71 -4.50 -6.20
CA GLU A 79 3.35 -5.75 -5.55
C GLU A 79 2.17 -5.56 -4.60
N ASN A 80 2.12 -4.47 -3.84
CA ASN A 80 0.98 -4.14 -2.99
C ASN A 80 -0.30 -3.91 -3.81
N VAL A 81 -0.23 -3.11 -4.89
CA VAL A 81 -1.40 -2.90 -5.79
C VAL A 81 -1.87 -4.21 -6.41
N ARG A 82 -0.93 -5.07 -6.84
CA ARG A 82 -1.24 -6.39 -7.38
C ARG A 82 -1.90 -7.28 -6.34
N SER A 83 -1.38 -7.31 -5.12
CA SER A 83 -1.91 -8.11 -4.01
C SER A 83 -3.31 -7.68 -3.62
N LYS A 84 -3.59 -6.37 -3.54
CA LYS A 84 -4.94 -5.86 -3.31
C LYS A 84 -5.93 -6.29 -4.40
N LYS A 85 -5.50 -6.24 -5.67
CA LYS A 85 -6.32 -6.70 -6.79
C LYS A 85 -6.60 -8.20 -6.68
N LEU A 86 -5.60 -9.01 -6.36
CA LEU A 86 -5.77 -10.46 -6.18
C LEU A 86 -6.72 -10.79 -5.02
N ASN A 87 -6.61 -10.09 -3.89
CA ASN A 87 -7.50 -10.29 -2.75
C ASN A 87 -8.95 -9.97 -3.13
N PHE A 88 -9.20 -8.85 -3.81
CA PHE A 88 -10.54 -8.50 -4.29
C PHE A 88 -11.14 -9.56 -5.23
N TRP A 89 -10.34 -10.09 -6.16
CA TRP A 89 -10.79 -11.18 -7.05
C TRP A 89 -11.08 -12.47 -6.28
N THR A 90 -10.28 -12.78 -5.27
CA THR A 90 -10.47 -13.95 -4.41
C THR A 90 -11.75 -13.81 -3.58
N GLU A 91 -11.98 -12.64 -3.00
CA GLU A 91 -13.20 -12.32 -2.27
C GLU A 91 -14.43 -12.40 -3.19
N PHE A 92 -14.40 -11.77 -4.36
CA PHE A 92 -15.50 -11.86 -5.32
C PHE A 92 -15.83 -13.31 -5.70
N ARG A 93 -14.81 -14.14 -5.95
CA ARG A 93 -15.00 -15.56 -6.23
C ARG A 93 -15.64 -16.29 -5.05
N ALA A 94 -15.19 -16.02 -3.82
CA ALA A 94 -15.77 -16.64 -2.62
C ALA A 94 -17.26 -16.28 -2.46
N TRP A 95 -17.62 -15.02 -2.69
CA TRP A 95 -19.01 -14.56 -2.65
C TRP A 95 -19.85 -15.18 -3.77
N ALA A 96 -19.31 -15.30 -4.98
CA ALA A 96 -19.99 -15.97 -6.08
C ALA A 96 -20.26 -17.45 -5.78
N THR A 97 -19.28 -18.17 -5.22
CA THR A 97 -19.47 -19.58 -4.82
C THR A 97 -20.52 -19.73 -3.72
N LEU A 98 -20.55 -18.78 -2.77
CA LEU A 98 -21.53 -18.78 -1.69
C LEU A 98 -22.95 -18.56 -2.24
N ALA A 99 -23.13 -17.64 -3.20
CA ALA A 99 -24.42 -17.40 -3.84
C ALA A 99 -24.92 -18.63 -4.62
N ILE A 100 -24.03 -19.29 -5.37
CA ILE A 100 -24.38 -20.52 -6.11
C ILE A 100 -24.79 -21.62 -5.14
N ALA A 101 -24.05 -21.82 -4.05
CA ALA A 101 -24.38 -22.81 -3.03
C ALA A 101 -25.75 -22.54 -2.37
N LEU A 102 -26.07 -21.26 -2.11
CA LEU A 102 -27.37 -20.84 -1.58
C LEU A 102 -28.51 -21.18 -2.54
N ILE A 103 -28.37 -20.85 -3.83
CA ILE A 103 -29.38 -21.16 -4.85
C ILE A 103 -29.55 -22.67 -4.99
N ALA A 104 -28.45 -23.42 -5.06
CA ALA A 104 -28.48 -24.88 -5.16
C ALA A 104 -29.18 -25.51 -3.94
N LEU A 105 -28.94 -24.98 -2.73
CA LEU A 105 -29.60 -25.43 -1.51
C LEU A 105 -31.10 -25.16 -1.54
N ILE A 106 -31.53 -23.98 -1.98
CA ILE A 106 -32.96 -23.65 -2.12
C ILE A 106 -33.63 -24.59 -3.14
N VAL A 107 -33.00 -24.80 -4.30
CA VAL A 107 -33.51 -25.71 -5.34
C VAL A 107 -33.59 -27.14 -4.81
N SER A 108 -32.56 -27.61 -4.10
CA SER A 108 -32.53 -28.96 -3.51
C SER A 108 -33.64 -29.17 -2.49
N ILE A 109 -33.94 -28.16 -1.66
CA ILE A 109 -35.06 -28.21 -0.72
C ILE A 109 -36.37 -28.29 -1.50
N ALA A 110 -36.60 -27.36 -2.44
CA ALA A 110 -37.84 -27.32 -3.23
C ALA A 110 -38.09 -28.64 -3.98
N SER A 111 -37.05 -29.25 -4.57
CA SER A 111 -37.17 -30.54 -5.24
C SER A 111 -37.51 -31.67 -4.27
N ALA A 112 -36.89 -31.72 -3.09
CA ALA A 112 -37.17 -32.75 -2.09
C ALA A 112 -38.62 -32.67 -1.58
N TRP A 113 -39.14 -31.46 -1.37
CA TRP A 113 -40.55 -31.25 -1.00
C TRP A 113 -41.51 -31.73 -2.09
N LEU A 114 -41.24 -31.41 -3.36
CA LEU A 114 -42.03 -31.86 -4.51
C LEU A 114 -42.04 -33.39 -4.66
N GLN A 115 -40.91 -34.05 -4.38
CA GLN A 115 -40.77 -35.50 -4.53
C GLN A 115 -41.41 -36.30 -3.38
N SER A 116 -41.59 -35.68 -2.21
CA SER A 116 -42.26 -36.29 -1.05
C SER A 116 -43.79 -36.26 -1.11
N ARG A 117 -44.35 -35.56 -2.11
CA ARG A 117 -45.78 -35.33 -2.28
C ARG A 117 -46.34 -36.18 -3.43
#